data_AF-A0A505CJ82-F1
#
_entry.id   AF-A0A505CJ82-F1
#
_cell.length_a   1.000
_cell.length_b   1.000
_cell.length_c   1.000
_cell.angle_alpha   90.00
_cell.angle_beta   90.00
_cell.angle_gamma   90.00
#
_symmetry.space_group_name_H-M   'P 1'
#
loop_
_entity.id
_entity.type
_entity.pdbx_description
1 polymer ?
#
loop_
_entity_poly.entity_id
_entity_poly.type
_entity_poly.pdbx_seq_one_letter_code
_entity_poly.pdbx_strand_id
1 'polypeptide(L)'
;MSNFFLAMTPEQWEKLKASPQNFPIVDDFFPSQPEPGDMLLIRQQLRRTSYDTETIIDLGQCVIAQAEPVTRVPHRYRLKVTLNMTPEQVKRRYGCPFTPLTDMLRKRREEKERIDLEKARQRLGKKADIMRLYLNSSKNTGELSEKSVHPTK
;
A
#
# COMPACT_ATOMS: atom_id res chain seq x y z
N MET A 1 -9.57 2.36 24.14
CA MET A 1 -9.30 3.65 23.48
C MET A 1 -9.21 4.71 24.56
N SER A 2 -7.98 4.98 24.97
CA SER A 2 -7.62 5.95 26.01
C SER A 2 -7.38 7.32 25.38
N ASN A 3 -7.53 8.38 26.18
CA ASN A 3 -7.25 9.75 25.75
C ASN A 3 -5.97 10.24 26.44
N PHE A 4 -5.00 10.66 25.63
CA PHE A 4 -3.75 11.28 26.07
C PHE A 4 -3.77 12.77 25.76
N PHE A 5 -3.06 13.55 26.55
CA PHE A 5 -2.97 14.99 26.37
C PHE A 5 -1.53 15.39 26.06
N LEU A 6 -1.36 16.30 25.11
CA LEU A 6 -0.09 16.91 24.78
C LEU A 6 -0.22 18.43 24.85
N ALA A 7 0.66 19.06 25.62
CA ALA A 7 0.74 20.51 25.67
C ALA A 7 1.62 21.04 24.53
N MET A 8 1.07 21.87 23.66
CA MET A 8 1.82 22.53 22.58
C MET A 8 1.32 23.96 22.34
N THR A 9 2.18 24.82 21.79
CA THR A 9 1.73 26.12 21.29
C THR A 9 1.02 25.98 19.94
N PRO A 10 0.16 26.94 19.55
CA PRO A 10 -0.48 26.94 18.24
C PRO A 10 0.52 26.85 17.08
N GLU A 11 1.67 27.52 17.20
CA GLU A 11 2.72 27.50 16.17
C GLU A 11 3.39 26.13 16.07
N GLN A 12 3.59 25.45 17.20
CA GLN A 12 4.10 24.07 17.21
C GLN A 12 3.09 23.10 16.58
N TRP A 13 1.81 23.29 16.86
CA TRP A 13 0.73 22.50 16.26
C TRP A 13 0.66 22.69 14.74
N GLU A 14 0.72 23.93 14.24
CA GLU A 14 0.76 24.21 12.81
C GLU A 14 2.00 23.60 12.13
N LYS A 15 3.17 23.68 12.78
CA LYS A 15 4.40 23.02 12.29
C LYS A 15 4.26 21.50 12.24
N LEU A 16 3.61 20.89 13.24
CA LEU A 16 3.36 19.45 13.24
C LEU A 16 2.48 19.04 12.06
N LYS A 17 1.43 19.83 11.78
CA LYS A 17 0.56 19.65 10.62
C LYS A 17 1.30 19.79 9.30
N ALA A 18 2.18 20.78 9.19
CA ALA A 18 2.98 21.04 8.01
C ALA A 18 4.21 20.10 7.85
N SER A 19 4.45 19.20 8.80
CA SER A 19 5.61 18.29 8.74
C SER A 19 5.62 17.47 7.44
N PRO A 20 6.75 17.41 6.72
CA PRO A 20 6.86 16.65 5.46
C PRO A 20 6.86 15.13 5.68
N GLN A 21 6.98 14.67 6.93
CA GLN A 21 6.96 13.25 7.26
C GLN A 21 5.54 12.69 7.14
N ASN A 22 5.42 11.45 6.62
CA ASN A 22 4.15 10.72 6.54
C ASN A 22 3.42 10.74 7.90
N PHE A 23 4.14 10.34 8.97
CA PHE A 23 3.65 10.44 10.35
C PHE A 23 4.56 11.39 11.14
N PRO A 24 4.04 12.53 11.63
CA PRO A 24 4.79 13.39 12.51
C PRO A 24 5.08 12.68 13.84
N ILE A 25 6.23 13.03 14.41
CA ILE A 25 6.74 12.45 15.65
C ILE A 25 6.58 13.45 16.77
N VAL A 26 6.06 12.97 17.90
CA VAL A 26 5.96 13.69 19.17
C VAL A 26 6.72 12.89 20.22
N ASP A 27 7.43 13.55 21.13
CA ASP A 27 8.11 12.93 22.26
C ASP A 27 7.73 13.70 23.52
N ASP A 28 7.03 13.03 24.43
CA ASP A 28 6.61 13.63 25.71
C ASP A 28 6.38 12.57 26.80
N PHE A 29 6.11 13.06 28.00
CA PHE A 29 5.73 12.27 29.16
C PHE A 29 4.24 11.93 29.15
N PHE A 30 3.92 10.65 29.31
CA PHE A 30 2.56 10.13 29.40
C PHE A 30 2.40 9.22 30.62
N PRO A 31 1.34 9.40 31.43
CA PRO A 31 1.18 8.69 32.70
C PRO A 31 1.06 7.17 32.53
N SER A 32 0.54 6.71 31.40
CA SER A 32 0.44 5.30 31.02
C SER A 32 1.02 5.09 29.62
N GLN A 33 1.34 3.84 29.29
CA GLN A 33 1.81 3.48 27.95
C GLN A 33 0.70 3.73 26.92
N PRO A 34 0.93 4.59 25.91
CA PRO A 34 -0.04 4.79 24.85
C PRO A 34 -0.05 3.60 23.88
N GLU A 35 -1.23 3.22 23.40
CA GLU A 35 -1.39 2.15 22.42
C GLU A 35 -1.75 2.70 21.04
N PRO A 36 -1.38 2.00 19.95
CA PRO A 36 -1.88 2.33 18.62
C PRO A 36 -3.41 2.33 18.59
N GLY A 37 -4.01 3.41 18.08
CA GLY A 37 -5.44 3.65 18.07
C GLY A 37 -5.94 4.54 19.21
N ASP A 38 -5.14 4.81 20.25
CA ASP A 38 -5.51 5.79 21.27
C ASP A 38 -5.53 7.22 20.71
N MET A 39 -6.34 8.09 21.33
CA MET A 39 -6.47 9.49 20.91
C MET A 39 -5.45 10.36 21.65
N LEU A 40 -4.81 11.26 20.90
CA LEU A 40 -3.92 12.30 21.43
C LEU A 40 -4.56 13.68 21.22
N LEU A 41 -4.96 14.31 22.31
CA LEU A 41 -5.57 15.64 22.35
C LEU A 41 -4.48 16.70 22.54
N ILE A 42 -4.41 17.65 21.61
CA ILE A 42 -3.42 18.72 21.59
C ILE A 42 -4.02 19.94 22.25
N ARG A 43 -3.39 20.42 23.31
CA ARG A 43 -3.87 21.53 24.15
C ARG A 43 -2.84 22.62 24.28
N GLN A 44 -3.29 23.86 24.24
CA GLN A 44 -2.51 25.00 24.68
C GLN A 44 -2.84 25.30 26.13
N GLN A 45 -1.82 25.28 26.99
CA GLN A 45 -1.95 25.74 28.36
C GLN A 45 -1.50 27.19 28.44
N LEU A 46 -2.45 28.11 28.64
CA LEU A 46 -2.12 29.52 28.89
C LEU A 46 -1.70 29.72 30.35
N ARG A 47 -0.80 30.67 30.58
CA ARG A 47 -0.39 31.03 31.95
C ARG A 47 -1.59 31.59 32.69
N ARG A 48 -1.83 31.08 33.91
CA ARG A 48 -2.81 31.66 34.83
C ARG A 48 -2.52 33.15 35.00
N THR A 49 -3.49 33.98 34.67
CA THR A 49 -3.46 35.41 35.04
C THR A 49 -4.29 35.58 36.32
N SER A 50 -4.05 36.66 37.07
CA SER A 50 -4.73 36.92 38.35
C SER A 50 -6.26 37.02 38.25
N TYR A 51 -6.81 37.09 37.03
CA TYR A 51 -8.24 37.23 36.75
C TYR A 51 -8.86 36.00 36.06
N ASP A 52 -8.06 34.99 35.69
CA ASP A 52 -8.54 33.86 34.89
C ASP A 52 -8.00 32.52 35.41
N THR A 53 -8.91 31.68 35.88
CA THR A 53 -8.65 30.32 36.38
C THR A 53 -8.50 29.36 35.20
N GLU A 54 -7.29 29.22 34.67
CA GLU A 54 -6.90 28.21 33.66
C GLU A 54 -7.71 28.18 32.37
N THR A 55 -7.27 29.00 31.41
CA THR A 55 -7.73 28.93 30.02
C THR A 55 -6.95 27.84 29.27
N ILE A 56 -7.35 26.57 29.42
CA ILE A 56 -6.87 25.48 28.55
C ILE A 56 -7.64 25.57 27.24
N ILE A 57 -6.92 25.70 26.12
CA ILE A 57 -7.51 25.77 24.78
C ILE A 57 -7.22 24.47 24.05
N ASP A 58 -8.25 23.77 23.56
CA ASP A 58 -8.09 22.61 22.70
C ASP A 58 -7.70 23.05 21.28
N LEU A 59 -6.52 22.63 20.82
CA LEU A 59 -5.98 22.97 19.49
C LEU A 59 -6.38 21.94 18.42
N GLY A 60 -6.62 20.70 18.81
CA GLY A 60 -6.99 19.62 17.90
C GLY A 60 -6.77 18.23 18.48
N GLN A 61 -6.98 17.21 17.64
CA GLN A 61 -6.83 15.81 18.00
C GLN A 61 -6.09 15.02 16.93
N CYS A 62 -5.34 14.01 17.36
CA CYS A 62 -4.62 13.05 16.54
C CYS A 62 -4.92 11.63 17.01
N VAL A 63 -4.66 10.63 16.17
CA VAL A 63 -4.68 9.21 16.58
C VAL A 63 -3.26 8.68 16.62
N ILE A 64 -2.91 7.95 17.66
CA ILE A 64 -1.59 7.36 17.82
C ILE A 64 -1.47 6.20 16.84
N ALA A 65 -0.51 6.27 15.92
CA ALA A 65 -0.23 5.20 14.97
C ALA A 65 0.82 4.21 15.53
N GLN A 66 1.76 4.73 16.32
CA GLN A 66 2.79 3.92 16.96
C GLN A 66 3.29 4.64 18.22
N ALA A 67 3.58 3.88 19.27
CA ALA A 67 4.21 4.37 20.48
C ALA A 67 5.49 3.58 20.77
N GLU A 68 6.62 4.26 20.85
CA GLU A 68 7.92 3.67 21.20
C GLU A 68 8.37 4.22 22.56
N PRO A 69 8.64 3.38 23.57
CA PRO A 69 9.16 3.85 24.85
C PRO A 69 10.58 4.39 24.65
N VAL A 70 10.87 5.54 25.28
CA VAL A 70 12.23 6.09 25.28
C VAL A 70 13.05 5.36 26.34
N THR A 71 14.09 4.65 25.89
CA THR A 71 14.98 3.91 26.79
C THR A 71 15.54 4.83 27.87
N ARG A 72 15.51 4.37 29.13
CA ARG A 72 16.06 5.04 30.33
C ARG A 72 15.25 6.19 30.92
N VAL A 73 14.11 6.56 30.34
CA VAL A 73 13.19 7.55 30.95
C VAL A 73 11.81 6.91 31.10
N PRO A 74 11.41 6.54 32.33
CA PRO A 74 10.10 5.95 32.55
C PRO A 74 9.01 6.94 32.12
N HIS A 75 7.91 6.41 31.58
CA HIS A 75 6.75 7.20 31.15
C HIS A 75 7.01 8.21 30.03
N ARG A 76 8.17 8.18 29.37
CA ARG A 76 8.44 9.00 28.18
C ARG A 76 8.30 8.15 26.93
N TYR A 77 7.49 8.62 25.98
CA TYR A 77 7.18 7.89 24.76
C TYR A 77 7.34 8.77 23.54
N ARG A 78 7.96 8.18 22.52
CA ARG A 78 8.05 8.72 21.17
C ARG A 78 6.87 8.19 20.36
N LEU A 79 5.92 9.07 20.07
CA LEU A 79 4.68 8.77 19.38
C LEU A 79 4.77 9.17 17.91
N LYS A 80 4.40 8.27 17.00
CA LYS A 80 4.03 8.62 15.62
C LYS A 80 2.53 8.80 15.60
N VAL A 81 2.08 9.97 15.13
CA VAL A 81 0.65 10.31 15.16
C VAL A 81 0.10 10.45 13.75
N THR A 82 -1.19 10.16 13.62
CA THR A 82 -1.98 10.45 12.43
C THR A 82 -2.83 11.66 12.71
N LEU A 83 -2.70 12.65 11.85
CA LEU A 83 -3.51 13.86 11.91
C LEU A 83 -4.87 13.57 11.29
N ASN A 84 -5.92 14.15 11.86
CA ASN A 84 -7.23 14.08 11.24
C ASN A 84 -7.19 14.91 9.95
N MET A 85 -7.25 14.24 8.80
CA MET A 85 -7.05 14.83 7.48
C MET A 85 -8.23 14.50 6.57
N THR A 86 -8.55 15.42 5.67
CA THR A 86 -9.50 15.10 4.60
C THR A 86 -8.87 14.10 3.62
N PRO A 87 -9.68 13.31 2.89
CA PRO A 87 -9.17 12.37 1.89
C PRO A 87 -8.21 13.01 0.86
N GLU A 88 -8.44 14.28 0.50
CA GLU A 88 -7.59 15.05 -0.42
C GLU A 88 -6.22 15.35 0.20
N GLN A 89 -6.19 15.72 1.48
CA GLN A 89 -4.96 15.95 2.23
C GLN A 89 -4.17 14.65 2.43
N VAL A 90 -4.87 13.55 2.73
CA VAL A 90 -4.27 12.20 2.78
C VAL A 90 -3.64 11.84 1.44
N LYS A 91 -4.35 12.07 0.33
CA LYS A 91 -3.85 11.81 -1.03
C LYS A 91 -2.59 12.62 -1.36
N ARG A 92 -2.54 13.88 -0.94
CA ARG A 92 -1.34 14.74 -1.13
C ARG A 92 -0.18 14.31 -0.26
N ARG A 93 -0.43 13.93 1.00
CA ARG A 93 0.61 13.65 2.00
C ARG A 93 1.22 12.26 1.84
N TYR A 94 0.39 11.24 1.76
CA TYR A 94 0.86 9.85 1.69
C TYR A 94 1.09 9.39 0.26
N GLY A 95 0.63 10.17 -0.73
CA GLY A 95 0.61 9.78 -2.13
C GLY A 95 -0.38 8.64 -2.31
N CYS A 96 -1.51 8.86 -2.97
CA CYS A 96 -2.44 7.75 -3.14
C CYS A 96 -1.97 6.83 -4.28
N PRO A 97 -1.76 5.53 -4.05
CA PRO A 97 -1.90 4.52 -5.09
C PRO A 97 -3.38 4.16 -5.21
N PHE A 98 -4.31 5.13 -5.21
CA PHE A 98 -5.67 4.83 -5.65
C PHE A 98 -5.54 4.62 -7.15
N THR A 99 -5.32 3.38 -7.56
CA THR A 99 -5.80 2.98 -8.87
C THR A 99 -7.31 2.85 -8.67
N PRO A 100 -8.13 3.73 -9.28
CA PRO A 100 -9.58 3.56 -9.25
C PRO A 100 -9.93 2.11 -9.56
N LEU A 101 -10.98 1.58 -8.93
CA LEU A 101 -11.41 0.20 -9.19
C LEU A 101 -11.54 -0.09 -10.69
N THR A 102 -11.95 0.91 -11.47
CA THR A 102 -11.99 0.89 -12.93
C THR A 102 -10.63 0.61 -13.58
N ASP A 103 -9.54 1.21 -13.10
CA ASP A 103 -8.19 0.96 -13.61
C ASP A 103 -7.67 -0.43 -13.23
N MET A 104 -7.98 -0.91 -12.02
CA MET A 104 -7.64 -2.28 -11.62
C MET A 104 -8.38 -3.32 -12.48
N LEU A 105 -9.67 -3.08 -12.73
CA LEU A 105 -10.48 -3.93 -13.60
C LEU A 105 -9.99 -3.91 -15.05
N ARG A 106 -9.59 -2.74 -15.56
CA ARG A 106 -9.00 -2.59 -16.90
C ARG A 106 -7.71 -3.41 -17.04
N LYS A 107 -6.75 -3.24 -16.12
CA LYS A 107 -5.50 -4.02 -16.13
C LYS A 107 -5.75 -5.53 -16.07
N ARG A 108 -6.71 -5.96 -15.24
CA ARG A 108 -7.08 -7.38 -15.14
C ARG A 108 -7.66 -7.94 -16.45
N ARG A 109 -8.42 -7.12 -17.19
CA ARG A 109 -8.94 -7.51 -18.52
C ARG A 109 -7.82 -7.62 -19.54
N GLU A 110 -6.93 -6.63 -19.61
CA GLU A 110 -5.78 -6.62 -20.53
C GLU A 110 -4.84 -7.82 -20.30
N GLU A 111 -4.58 -8.16 -19.04
CA GLU A 111 -3.78 -9.34 -18.67
C GLU A 111 -4.46 -10.65 -19.12
N LYS A 112 -5.77 -10.76 -18.90
CA LYS A 112 -6.54 -11.94 -19.32
C LYS A 112 -6.51 -12.12 -20.83
N GLU A 113 -6.72 -11.04 -21.59
CA GLU A 113 -6.68 -11.07 -23.05
C GLU A 113 -5.30 -11.49 -23.58
N ARG A 114 -4.21 -11.01 -22.96
CA ARG A 114 -2.85 -11.45 -23.30
C ARG A 114 -2.65 -12.94 -23.04
N ILE A 115 -3.09 -13.44 -21.88
CA ILE A 115 -2.99 -14.87 -21.55
C ILE A 115 -3.79 -15.73 -22.52
N ASP A 116 -5.00 -15.31 -22.88
CA ASP A 116 -5.86 -16.05 -23.80
C ASP A 116 -5.29 -16.05 -25.22
N LEU A 117 -4.71 -14.93 -25.67
CA LEU A 117 -4.03 -14.82 -26.95
C LEU A 117 -2.78 -15.73 -27.02
N GLU A 118 -1.98 -15.78 -25.95
CA GLU A 118 -0.80 -16.64 -25.87
C GLU A 118 -1.19 -18.13 -25.86
N LYS A 119 -2.25 -18.50 -25.13
CA LYS A 119 -2.81 -19.86 -25.18
C LYS A 119 -3.31 -20.23 -26.57
N ALA A 120 -3.95 -19.30 -27.28
CA ALA A 120 -4.42 -19.54 -28.64
C ALA A 120 -3.25 -19.78 -29.60
N ARG A 121 -2.17 -18.99 -29.49
CA ARG A 121 -0.92 -19.18 -30.26
C ARG A 121 -0.30 -20.55 -30.01
N GLN A 122 -0.17 -20.96 -28.74
CA GLN A 122 0.38 -22.28 -28.41
C GLN A 122 -0.47 -23.42 -28.98
N ARG A 123 -1.80 -23.32 -28.91
CA ARG A 123 -2.70 -24.33 -29.49
C ARG A 123 -2.55 -24.41 -31.01
N LEU A 124 -2.43 -23.27 -31.67
CA LEU A 124 -2.23 -23.21 -33.11
C LEU A 124 -0.87 -23.81 -33.51
N GLY A 125 0.19 -23.49 -32.76
CA GLY A 125 1.52 -24.07 -32.94
C GLY A 125 1.49 -25.59 -32.83
N LYS A 126 0.91 -26.14 -31.75
CA LYS A 126 0.76 -27.58 -31.57
C LYS A 126 0.00 -28.25 -32.72
N LYS A 127 -1.08 -27.63 -33.22
CA LYS A 127 -1.81 -28.14 -34.38
C LYS A 127 -0.97 -28.12 -35.65
N ALA A 128 -0.21 -27.06 -35.88
CA ALA A 128 0.68 -26.95 -37.03
C ALA A 128 1.80 -28.00 -36.98
N ASP A 129 2.36 -28.26 -35.80
CA ASP A 129 3.39 -29.29 -35.59
C ASP A 129 2.84 -30.70 -35.86
N ILE A 130 1.65 -31.00 -35.33
CA ILE A 130 0.98 -32.28 -35.60
C ILE A 130 0.73 -32.44 -37.10
N MET A 131 0.21 -31.41 -37.78
CA MET A 131 -0.04 -31.45 -39.22
C MET A 131 1.26 -31.69 -40.01
N ARG A 132 2.36 -31.04 -39.62
CA ARG A 132 3.68 -31.25 -40.22
C ARG A 132 4.16 -32.70 -40.04
N LEU A 133 3.96 -33.29 -38.86
CA LEU A 133 4.31 -34.69 -38.60
C LEU A 133 3.51 -35.65 -39.49
N TYR A 134 2.19 -35.44 -39.62
CA TYR A 134 1.35 -36.25 -40.51
C TYR A 134 1.78 -36.13 -41.97
N LEU A 135 2.01 -34.91 -42.46
CA LEU A 135 2.45 -34.67 -43.84
C LEU A 135 3.83 -35.25 -44.14
N ASN A 136 4.75 -35.24 -43.17
CA ASN A 136 6.07 -35.86 -43.32
C ASN A 136 5.99 -37.39 -43.26
N SER A 137 5.15 -37.93 -42.37
CA SER A 137 4.90 -39.37 -42.29
C SER A 137 4.27 -39.90 -43.58
N SER A 138 3.31 -39.19 -44.17
CA SER A 138 2.67 -39.60 -45.42
C SER A 138 3.62 -39.60 -46.62
N LYS A 139 4.58 -38.66 -46.66
CA LYS A 139 5.64 -38.62 -47.67
C LYS A 139 6.59 -39.82 -47.54
N ASN A 140 7.00 -40.15 -46.32
CA ASN A 140 7.89 -41.29 -46.06
C ASN A 140 7.22 -42.65 -46.39
N THR A 141 5.91 -42.79 -46.17
CA THR A 141 5.16 -44.00 -46.58
C THR A 141 4.96 -44.12 -48.09
N GLY A 142 4.90 -43.00 -48.82
CA GLY A 142 4.87 -43.01 -50.29
C GLY A 142 6.18 -43.52 -50.89
N GLU A 143 7.33 -43.09 -50.35
CA GLU A 143 8.65 -43.51 -50.83
C GLU A 143 9.00 -44.98 -50.50
N LEU A 144 8.46 -45.54 -49.41
CA LEU A 144 8.64 -46.97 -49.07
C LEU A 144 7.80 -47.90 -49.96
N SER A 145 6.65 -47.43 -50.45
CA SER A 145 5.79 -48.19 -51.37
C SER A 145 6.38 -48.31 -52.78
N GLU A 146 7.20 -47.35 -53.22
CA GLU A 146 7.79 -47.36 -54.57
C GLU A 146 9.08 -48.20 -54.65
N LYS A 147 9.74 -48.50 -53.53
CA LYS A 147 11.02 -49.23 -53.52
C LYS A 147 10.90 -50.76 -53.36
N SER A 148 9.68 -51.31 -53.25
CA SER A 148 9.45 -52.74 -52.99
C SER A 148 9.13 -53.59 -54.23
N VAL A 149 9.32 -53.08 -55.46
CA VAL A 149 9.07 -53.86 -56.68
C VAL A 149 10.32 -53.91 -57.55
N HIS A 150 11.27 -54.77 -57.18
CA HIS A 150 12.25 -55.31 -58.11
C HIS A 150 12.34 -56.82 -57.96
N PRO A 151 11.87 -57.61 -58.95
CA PRO A 151 12.10 -59.05 -58.96
C PRO A 151 13.54 -59.32 -59.40
N THR A 152 14.27 -60.03 -58.55
CA THR A 152 15.58 -60.61 -58.88
C THR A 152 15.34 -61.75 -59.88
N LYS A 153 16.00 -61.69 -61.04
CA LYS A 153 16.17 -62.81 -61.96
C LYS A 153 17.60 -63.32 -61.86
#